data_AF-A0A924BZ04-F1
#
_entry.id   AF-A0A924BZ04-F1
#
_cell.length_a   1.000
_cell.length_b   1.000
_cell.length_c   1.000
_cell.angle_alpha   90.00
_cell.angle_beta   90.00
_cell.angle_gamma   90.00
#
_symmetry.space_group_name_H-M   'P 1'
#
loop_
_entity.id
_entity.type
_entity.pdbx_description
1 polymer ?
#
loop_
_entity_poly.entity_id
_entity_poly.type
_entity_poly.pdbx_seq_one_letter_code
_entity_poly.pdbx_strand_id
1 'polypeptide(L)'
;MAVFTPVNLDDLNSWLSQFLLDKATGIKGILSGIKNRNFFINTETGEYVVTVFEKLTFKQLPFYLELMPHLAHRDIAVPTPIANKDGAIINVLHGKPAAIVSKLAGESQMSPGRLHCREVGETLAKMHLAAQDFPIYQPNLRGMSWWRDTTMVMLPFLSAETQQLMRTEMVFQEKFAASQPYQNLPNGPVYADLFRNNV
;
A
#
# COMPACT_ATOMS: atom_id res chain seq x y z
N MET A 1 10.84 18.54 -4.94
CA MET A 1 10.82 17.49 -5.98
C MET A 1 11.40 16.22 -5.37
N ALA A 2 10.68 15.10 -5.38
CA ALA A 2 11.25 13.83 -4.94
C ALA A 2 12.26 13.37 -6.00
N VAL A 3 13.54 13.21 -5.62
CA VAL A 3 14.57 12.69 -6.52
C VAL A 3 14.28 11.22 -6.74
N PHE A 4 14.04 10.87 -8.00
CA PHE A 4 13.51 9.58 -8.35
C PHE A 4 14.65 8.60 -8.76
N THR A 5 14.97 7.56 -7.96
CA THR A 5 15.82 6.41 -8.37
C THR A 5 15.32 5.77 -9.68
N PRO A 6 16.04 5.94 -10.81
CA PRO A 6 15.72 5.22 -12.02
C PRO A 6 16.11 3.75 -11.86
N VAL A 7 15.36 2.85 -12.52
CA VAL A 7 15.70 1.44 -12.69
C VAL A 7 15.62 1.20 -14.19
N ASN A 8 16.74 0.84 -14.81
CA ASN A 8 16.77 0.46 -16.22
C ASN A 8 16.60 -1.07 -16.36
N LEU A 9 16.47 -1.55 -17.60
CA LEU A 9 16.21 -2.97 -17.85
C LEU A 9 17.40 -3.88 -17.48
N ASP A 10 18.64 -3.40 -17.61
CA ASP A 10 19.84 -4.19 -17.31
C ASP A 10 20.05 -4.34 -15.80
N ASP A 11 19.87 -3.26 -15.05
CA ASP A 11 19.88 -3.25 -13.58
C ASP A 11 18.78 -4.17 -13.05
N LEU A 12 17.57 -4.07 -13.63
CA LEU A 12 16.44 -4.92 -13.29
C LEU A 12 16.77 -6.39 -13.54
N ASN A 13 17.28 -6.74 -14.72
CA ASN A 13 17.60 -8.13 -15.07
C ASN A 13 18.73 -8.71 -14.21
N SER A 14 19.71 -7.89 -13.85
CA SER A 14 20.76 -8.27 -12.90
C SER A 14 20.15 -8.59 -11.53
N TRP A 15 19.24 -7.75 -11.05
CA TRP A 15 18.52 -7.97 -9.80
C TRP A 15 17.55 -9.14 -9.86
N LEU A 16 16.87 -9.38 -10.99
CA LEU A 16 15.93 -10.48 -11.19
C LEU A 16 16.59 -11.86 -11.13
N SER A 17 17.92 -11.94 -11.34
CA SER A 17 18.67 -13.21 -11.29
C SER A 17 18.59 -13.96 -9.96
N GLN A 18 18.23 -13.28 -8.86
CA GLN A 18 17.99 -13.89 -7.55
C GLN A 18 16.60 -14.54 -7.42
N PHE A 19 15.69 -14.34 -8.38
CA PHE A 19 14.34 -14.90 -8.38
C PHE A 19 14.26 -16.10 -9.34
N LEU A 20 13.21 -16.92 -9.18
CA LEU A 20 12.87 -17.98 -10.13
C LEU A 20 11.96 -17.41 -11.25
N LEU A 21 12.42 -16.34 -11.90
CA LEU A 21 11.74 -15.65 -12.99
C LEU A 21 12.65 -15.58 -14.21
N ASP A 22 12.06 -15.54 -15.41
CA ASP A 22 12.82 -15.24 -16.62
C ASP A 22 13.28 -13.78 -16.63
N LYS A 23 14.17 -13.47 -17.57
CA LYS A 23 14.57 -12.08 -17.82
C LYS A 23 13.34 -11.25 -18.22
N ALA A 24 13.30 -10.02 -17.73
CA ALA A 24 12.36 -9.03 -18.18
C ALA A 24 12.67 -8.65 -19.65
N THR A 25 11.65 -8.73 -20.49
CA THR A 25 11.66 -8.26 -21.89
C THR A 25 11.33 -6.77 -21.99
N GLY A 26 10.74 -6.20 -20.93
CA GLY A 26 10.43 -4.77 -20.85
C GLY A 26 10.14 -4.32 -19.43
N ILE A 27 10.34 -3.02 -19.20
CA ILE A 27 10.03 -2.31 -17.96
C ILE A 27 9.29 -1.02 -18.29
N LYS A 28 8.17 -0.78 -17.62
CA LYS A 28 7.38 0.44 -17.78
C LYS A 28 7.07 1.05 -16.42
N GLY A 29 7.55 2.27 -16.19
CA GLY A 29 7.23 3.03 -14.98
C GLY A 29 5.74 3.35 -14.90
N ILE A 30 5.17 3.21 -13.69
CA ILE A 30 3.79 3.55 -13.38
C ILE A 30 3.81 4.94 -12.74
N LEU A 31 3.25 5.93 -13.44
CA LEU A 31 3.26 7.33 -13.01
C LEU A 31 2.18 7.65 -11.95
N SER A 32 1.28 6.71 -11.67
CA SER A 32 0.25 6.87 -10.63
C SER A 32 0.80 6.50 -9.25
N GLY A 33 0.95 7.50 -8.38
CA GLY A 33 1.34 7.32 -6.98
C GLY A 33 2.49 8.22 -6.56
N ILE A 34 2.37 8.86 -5.40
CA ILE A 34 3.37 9.79 -4.87
C ILE A 34 4.30 9.16 -3.80
N LYS A 35 4.02 7.92 -3.39
CA LYS A 35 4.66 7.29 -2.21
C LYS A 35 5.72 6.24 -2.58
N ASN A 36 5.53 5.47 -3.65
CA ASN A 36 6.41 4.38 -4.08
C ASN A 36 6.67 4.49 -5.59
N ARG A 37 7.73 3.84 -6.08
CA ARG A 37 7.85 3.56 -7.52
C ARG A 37 7.26 2.21 -7.80
N ASN A 38 6.40 2.15 -8.80
CA ASN A 38 5.92 0.89 -9.32
C ASN A 38 6.32 0.78 -10.79
N PHE A 39 6.72 -0.41 -11.21
CA PHE A 39 7.07 -0.71 -12.58
C PHE A 39 6.31 -1.95 -13.02
N PHE A 40 5.63 -1.88 -14.16
CA PHE A 40 5.21 -3.10 -14.85
C PHE A 40 6.42 -3.73 -15.49
N ILE A 41 6.59 -5.04 -15.29
CA ILE A 41 7.61 -5.83 -15.95
C ILE A 41 6.95 -6.99 -16.68
N ASN A 42 7.45 -7.27 -17.88
CA ASN A 42 7.00 -8.40 -18.68
C ASN A 42 8.14 -9.40 -18.77
N THR A 43 7.86 -10.67 -18.55
CA THR A 43 8.78 -11.78 -18.81
C THR A 43 8.19 -12.67 -19.90
N GLU A 44 8.89 -13.73 -20.31
CA GLU A 44 8.35 -14.70 -21.25
C GLU A 44 7.15 -15.49 -20.66
N THR A 45 7.13 -15.67 -19.35
CA THR A 45 6.15 -16.49 -18.63
C THR A 45 5.07 -15.71 -17.87
N GLY A 46 5.15 -14.39 -17.80
CA GLY A 46 4.13 -13.61 -17.10
C GLY A 46 4.38 -12.11 -17.01
N GLU A 47 3.44 -11.42 -16.35
CA GLU A 47 3.51 -10.00 -16.06
C GLU A 47 3.53 -9.76 -14.54
N TYR A 48 4.37 -8.84 -14.10
CA TYR A 48 4.56 -8.56 -12.67
C TYR A 48 4.63 -7.05 -12.43
N VAL A 49 4.53 -6.68 -11.15
CA VAL A 49 4.78 -5.31 -10.68
C VAL A 49 5.96 -5.33 -9.73
N VAL A 50 6.99 -4.55 -10.05
CA VAL A 50 8.10 -4.27 -9.13
C VAL A 50 7.82 -2.98 -8.39
N THR A 51 7.83 -3.04 -7.07
CA THR A 51 7.67 -1.87 -6.20
C THR A 51 8.99 -1.55 -5.52
N VAL A 52 9.50 -0.33 -5.67
CA VAL A 52 10.61 0.20 -4.86
C VAL A 52 10.03 1.16 -3.83
N PHE A 53 10.25 0.85 -2.56
CA PHE A 53 9.67 1.58 -1.43
C PHE A 53 10.55 2.77 -1.05
N GLU A 54 10.00 3.98 -1.13
CA GLU A 54 10.77 5.22 -0.89
C GLU A 54 10.74 5.66 0.58
N LYS A 55 9.67 5.32 1.30
CA LYS A 55 9.44 5.76 2.67
C LYS A 55 9.40 4.64 3.70
N LEU A 56 8.89 3.47 3.30
CA LEU A 56 8.78 2.33 4.21
C LEU A 56 10.12 1.64 4.36
N THR A 57 10.44 1.26 5.59
CA THR A 57 11.66 0.53 5.93
C THR A 57 11.42 -0.98 5.88
N PHE A 58 12.49 -1.78 5.83
CA PHE A 58 12.42 -3.25 5.92
C PHE A 58 11.61 -3.75 7.12
N LYS A 59 11.59 -3.02 8.24
CA LYS A 59 10.84 -3.41 9.45
C LYS A 59 9.33 -3.18 9.34
N GLN A 60 8.89 -2.28 8.47
CA GLN A 60 7.48 -1.92 8.31
C GLN A 60 6.79 -2.71 7.19
N LEU A 61 7.57 -3.22 6.23
CA LEU A 61 7.06 -3.94 5.06
C LEU A 61 6.43 -5.32 5.33
N PRO A 62 6.86 -6.11 6.33
CA PRO A 62 6.30 -7.43 6.59
C PRO A 62 4.78 -7.43 6.70
N PHE A 63 4.19 -6.48 7.45
CA PHE A 63 2.74 -6.36 7.55
C PHE A 63 2.04 -6.29 6.18
N TYR A 64 2.53 -5.43 5.28
CA TYR A 64 1.88 -5.20 3.99
C TYR A 64 2.04 -6.38 3.04
N LEU A 65 3.25 -6.93 2.96
CA LEU A 65 3.58 -7.98 1.99
C LEU A 65 3.17 -9.36 2.47
N GLU A 66 3.09 -9.61 3.77
CA GLU A 66 2.58 -10.88 4.30
C GLU A 66 1.05 -10.92 4.41
N LEU A 67 0.39 -9.76 4.50
CA LEU A 67 -1.07 -9.68 4.41
C LEU A 67 -1.57 -10.13 3.02
N MET A 68 -0.82 -9.81 1.96
CA MET A 68 -1.17 -10.21 0.59
C MET A 68 -1.35 -11.74 0.42
N PRO A 69 -0.36 -12.60 0.69
CA PRO A 69 -0.55 -14.05 0.60
C PRO A 69 -1.58 -14.55 1.62
N HIS A 70 -1.68 -13.96 2.81
CA HIS A 70 -2.72 -14.34 3.78
C HIS A 70 -4.13 -14.16 3.22
N LEU A 71 -4.38 -13.05 2.51
CA LEU A 71 -5.63 -12.76 1.82
C LEU A 71 -5.82 -13.63 0.57
N ALA A 72 -4.78 -13.83 -0.23
CA ALA A 72 -4.84 -14.64 -1.45
C ALA A 72 -5.22 -16.10 -1.17
N HIS A 73 -4.69 -16.71 -0.10
CA HIS A 73 -5.09 -18.07 0.34
C HIS A 73 -6.56 -18.18 0.79
N ARG A 74 -7.25 -17.05 0.94
CA ARG A 74 -8.68 -16.95 1.31
C ARG A 74 -9.51 -16.38 0.16
N ASP A 75 -9.05 -16.62 -1.08
CA ASP A 75 -9.73 -16.26 -2.34
C ASP A 75 -9.98 -14.76 -2.53
N ILE A 76 -9.21 -13.89 -1.87
CA ILE A 76 -9.24 -12.46 -2.15
C ILE A 76 -8.28 -12.17 -3.29
N ALA A 77 -8.78 -11.55 -4.36
CA ALA A 77 -7.97 -11.14 -5.49
C ALA A 77 -7.06 -9.96 -5.12
N VAL A 78 -5.85 -10.27 -4.64
CA VAL A 78 -4.78 -9.30 -4.35
C VAL A 78 -3.50 -9.69 -5.08
N PRO A 79 -2.60 -8.73 -5.38
CA PRO A 79 -1.28 -9.06 -5.87
C PRO A 79 -0.56 -9.98 -4.88
N THR A 80 0.09 -11.04 -5.37
CA THR A 80 0.82 -11.99 -4.51
C THR A 80 2.33 -11.76 -4.66
N PRO A 81 3.09 -11.61 -3.56
CA PRO A 81 4.54 -11.44 -3.62
C PRO A 81 5.25 -12.65 -4.22
N ILE A 82 6.29 -12.38 -5.02
CA ILE A 82 7.20 -13.38 -5.54
C ILE A 82 8.44 -13.40 -4.66
N ALA A 83 8.71 -14.55 -4.03
CA ALA A 83 9.90 -14.76 -3.23
C ALA A 83 11.15 -14.95 -4.12
N ASN A 84 12.30 -14.52 -3.61
CA ASN A 84 13.58 -14.88 -4.23
C ASN A 84 13.93 -16.37 -3.97
N LYS A 85 15.06 -16.84 -4.48
CA LYS A 85 15.56 -18.21 -4.31
C LYS A 85 15.81 -18.61 -2.84
N ASP A 86 16.00 -17.63 -1.95
CA ASP A 86 16.18 -17.82 -0.51
C ASP A 86 14.84 -17.71 0.28
N GLY A 87 13.72 -17.53 -0.41
CA GLY A 87 12.39 -17.39 0.20
C GLY A 87 12.04 -15.97 0.66
N ALA A 88 12.90 -14.97 0.44
CA ALA A 88 12.65 -13.59 0.86
C ALA A 88 11.74 -12.83 -0.12
N ILE A 89 10.65 -12.23 0.41
CA ILE A 89 9.69 -11.41 -0.35
C ILE A 89 10.03 -9.91 -0.36
N ILE A 90 10.97 -9.47 0.48
CA ILE A 90 11.51 -8.10 0.52
C ILE A 90 13.00 -8.18 0.23
N ASN A 91 13.45 -7.50 -0.82
CA ASN A 91 14.82 -7.55 -1.31
C ASN A 91 15.39 -6.13 -1.47
N VAL A 92 16.71 -5.99 -1.63
CA VAL A 92 17.35 -4.68 -1.84
C VAL A 92 17.47 -4.40 -3.33
N LEU A 93 16.97 -3.26 -3.81
CA LEU A 93 17.23 -2.73 -5.16
C LEU A 93 17.68 -1.27 -5.04
N HIS A 94 18.86 -0.96 -5.58
CA HIS A 94 19.48 0.38 -5.48
C HIS A 94 19.50 0.93 -4.04
N GLY A 95 19.82 0.08 -3.07
CA GLY A 95 19.92 0.44 -1.65
C GLY A 95 18.58 0.64 -0.94
N LYS A 96 17.44 0.36 -1.61
CA LYS A 96 16.09 0.53 -1.05
C LYS A 96 15.37 -0.82 -0.98
N PRO A 97 14.41 -0.98 -0.05
CA PRO A 97 13.54 -2.15 -0.08
C PRO A 97 12.73 -2.19 -1.38
N ALA A 98 12.61 -3.38 -1.94
CA ALA A 98 11.83 -3.65 -3.13
C ALA A 98 11.15 -5.02 -3.05
N ALA A 99 10.01 -5.14 -3.73
CA ALA A 99 9.26 -6.39 -3.84
C ALA A 99 8.73 -6.58 -5.26
N ILE A 100 8.56 -7.82 -5.67
CA ILE A 100 7.88 -8.21 -6.90
C ILE A 100 6.54 -8.81 -6.49
N VAL A 101 5.46 -8.40 -7.14
CA VAL A 101 4.13 -9.00 -6.97
C VAL A 101 3.55 -9.38 -8.32
N SER A 102 2.64 -10.36 -8.35
CA SER A 102 1.86 -10.67 -9.55
C SER A 102 1.06 -9.46 -10.03
N LYS A 103 0.95 -9.27 -11.35
CA LYS A 103 0.02 -8.28 -11.92
C LYS A 103 -1.39 -8.87 -11.96
N LEU A 104 -2.36 -8.16 -11.40
CA LEU A 104 -3.77 -8.54 -11.53
C LEU A 104 -4.29 -8.17 -12.93
N ALA A 105 -5.19 -9.00 -13.46
CA ALA A 105 -5.90 -8.71 -14.70
C ALA A 105 -6.95 -7.62 -14.50
N GLY A 106 -7.25 -6.89 -15.58
CA GLY A 106 -8.25 -5.81 -15.58
C GLY A 106 -7.63 -4.41 -15.53
N GLU A 107 -8.49 -3.43 -15.33
CA GLU A 107 -8.15 -2.02 -15.30
C GLU A 107 -9.08 -1.26 -14.34
N SER A 108 -8.60 -0.14 -13.81
CA SER A 108 -9.40 0.69 -12.91
C SER A 108 -10.55 1.36 -13.65
N GLN A 109 -11.76 1.20 -13.10
CA GLN A 109 -12.95 1.89 -13.59
C GLN A 109 -12.97 3.35 -13.10
N MET A 110 -12.62 4.28 -13.99
CA MET A 110 -12.53 5.70 -13.65
C MET A 110 -13.88 6.39 -13.48
N SER A 111 -14.98 5.82 -13.98
CA SER A 111 -16.35 6.32 -13.83
C SER A 111 -17.26 5.26 -13.20
N PRO A 112 -17.07 4.91 -11.90
CA PRO A 112 -17.78 3.81 -11.28
C PRO A 112 -19.27 4.13 -11.12
N GLY A 113 -20.12 3.33 -11.77
CA GLY A 113 -21.56 3.27 -11.48
C GLY A 113 -21.91 2.47 -10.21
N ARG A 114 -23.20 2.43 -9.86
CA ARG A 114 -23.73 1.80 -8.64
C ARG A 114 -23.32 0.34 -8.46
N LEU A 115 -23.26 -0.43 -9.55
CA LEU A 115 -22.84 -1.83 -9.50
C LEU A 115 -21.41 -1.96 -8.96
N HIS A 116 -20.46 -1.17 -9.48
CA HIS A 116 -19.08 -1.18 -8.99
C HIS A 116 -18.98 -0.83 -7.51
N CYS A 117 -19.77 0.14 -7.02
CA CYS A 117 -19.80 0.47 -5.60
C CYS A 117 -20.25 -0.70 -4.73
N ARG A 118 -21.24 -1.48 -5.20
CA ARG A 118 -21.68 -2.70 -4.52
C ARG A 118 -20.56 -3.74 -4.48
N GLU A 119 -19.94 -4.01 -5.63
CA GLU A 119 -18.83 -4.99 -5.72
C GLU A 119 -17.64 -4.59 -4.82
N VAL A 120 -17.32 -3.30 -4.73
CA VAL A 120 -16.30 -2.78 -3.80
C VAL A 120 -16.69 -3.04 -2.35
N GLY A 121 -17.95 -2.77 -1.97
CA GLY A 121 -18.44 -3.04 -0.62
C GLY A 121 -18.36 -4.52 -0.26
N GLU A 122 -18.78 -5.40 -1.16
CA GLU A 122 -18.71 -6.85 -0.98
C GLU A 122 -17.26 -7.34 -0.86
N THR A 123 -16.38 -6.85 -1.73
CA THR A 123 -14.95 -7.21 -1.73
C THR A 123 -14.25 -6.74 -0.46
N LEU A 124 -14.53 -5.52 0.00
CA LEU A 124 -13.96 -4.97 1.22
C LEU A 124 -14.43 -5.74 2.46
N ALA A 125 -15.70 -6.14 2.52
CA ALA A 125 -16.22 -6.99 3.59
C ALA A 125 -15.51 -8.36 3.60
N LYS A 126 -15.39 -9.01 2.44
CA LYS A 126 -14.65 -10.29 2.31
C LYS A 126 -13.20 -10.15 2.76
N MET A 127 -12.51 -9.07 2.37
CA MET A 127 -11.15 -8.78 2.80
C MET A 127 -11.06 -8.64 4.34
N HIS A 128 -11.96 -7.88 4.97
CA HIS A 128 -11.95 -7.69 6.42
C HIS A 128 -12.19 -9.00 7.16
N LEU A 129 -13.12 -9.84 6.69
CA LEU A 129 -13.38 -11.17 7.27
C LEU A 129 -12.17 -12.10 7.09
N ALA A 130 -11.54 -12.09 5.91
CA ALA A 130 -10.37 -12.89 5.60
C ALA A 130 -9.13 -12.50 6.41
N ALA A 131 -9.04 -11.26 6.89
CA ALA A 131 -7.88 -10.75 7.61
C ALA A 131 -8.00 -10.84 9.15
N GLN A 132 -9.11 -11.38 9.68
CA GLN A 132 -9.39 -11.35 11.13
C GLN A 132 -8.34 -12.06 11.98
N ASP A 133 -7.74 -13.14 11.45
CA ASP A 133 -6.73 -13.95 12.11
C ASP A 133 -5.30 -13.65 11.64
N PHE A 134 -5.08 -12.53 10.94
CA PHE A 134 -3.75 -12.10 10.53
C PHE A 134 -2.91 -11.71 11.75
N PRO A 135 -1.75 -12.35 11.99
CA PRO A 135 -1.06 -12.26 13.28
C PRO A 135 -0.19 -10.99 13.44
N ILE A 136 0.17 -10.33 12.35
CA ILE A 136 1.06 -9.16 12.40
C ILE A 136 0.24 -7.90 12.65
N TYR A 137 0.60 -7.18 13.71
CA TYR A 137 0.05 -5.87 14.01
C TYR A 137 0.95 -4.75 13.46
N GLN A 138 0.33 -3.75 12.83
CA GLN A 138 0.98 -2.51 12.41
C GLN A 138 0.07 -1.33 12.79
N PRO A 139 0.58 -0.33 13.52
CA PRO A 139 -0.22 0.87 13.81
C PRO A 139 -0.49 1.66 12.52
N ASN A 140 -1.65 2.29 12.44
CA ASN A 140 -1.97 3.18 11.32
C ASN A 140 -1.02 4.39 11.33
N LEU A 141 -0.10 4.43 10.35
CA LEU A 141 0.89 5.50 10.18
C LEU A 141 0.27 6.86 9.84
N ARG A 142 -1.04 6.92 9.56
CA ARG A 142 -1.83 8.13 9.34
C ARG A 142 -2.95 8.27 10.37
N GLY A 143 -2.83 7.64 11.54
CA GLY A 143 -3.75 7.77 12.65
C GLY A 143 -3.55 9.03 13.50
N MET A 144 -4.18 9.07 14.67
CA MET A 144 -4.25 10.25 15.55
C MET A 144 -2.89 10.85 15.92
N SER A 145 -1.85 10.03 16.14
CA SER A 145 -0.49 10.51 16.39
C SER A 145 0.05 11.34 15.22
N TRP A 146 -0.10 10.83 14.00
CA TRP A 146 0.31 11.55 12.79
C TRP A 146 -0.50 12.84 12.60
N TRP A 147 -1.79 12.85 12.96
CA TRP A 147 -2.64 14.04 12.88
C TRP A 147 -2.12 15.15 13.79
N ARG A 148 -1.84 14.83 15.06
CA ARG A 148 -1.26 15.79 16.03
C ARG A 148 0.03 16.41 15.51
N ASP A 149 0.96 15.57 15.08
CA ASP A 149 2.27 16.01 14.61
C ASP A 149 2.15 16.91 13.37
N THR A 150 1.29 16.51 12.43
CA THR A 150 1.10 17.25 11.17
C THR A 150 0.35 18.55 11.38
N THR A 151 -0.65 18.59 12.27
CA THR A 151 -1.35 19.82 12.62
C THR A 151 -0.36 20.87 13.14
N MET A 152 0.57 20.49 14.04
CA MET A 152 1.59 21.42 14.55
C MET A 152 2.46 22.01 13.44
N VAL A 153 2.83 21.19 12.45
CA VAL A 153 3.62 21.63 11.29
C VAL A 153 2.81 22.54 10.35
N MET A 154 1.49 22.31 10.22
CA MET A 154 0.66 23.02 9.25
C MET A 154 0.12 24.36 9.74
N LEU A 155 -0.15 24.49 11.04
CA LEU A 155 -0.74 25.70 11.62
C LEU A 155 -0.06 27.02 11.20
N PRO A 156 1.28 27.14 11.15
CA PRO A 156 1.93 28.39 10.74
C PRO A 156 1.62 28.85 9.31
N PHE A 157 1.13 27.97 8.44
CA PHE A 157 0.82 28.26 7.04
C PHE A 157 -0.65 28.60 6.80
N LEU A 158 -1.47 28.61 7.86
CA LEU A 158 -2.92 28.78 7.78
C LEU A 158 -3.35 30.14 8.30
N SER A 159 -4.47 30.67 7.78
CA SER A 159 -5.13 31.85 8.35
C SER A 159 -5.58 31.59 9.79
N ALA A 160 -5.74 32.65 10.59
CA ALA A 160 -6.18 32.52 11.98
C ALA A 160 -7.51 31.76 12.11
N GLU A 161 -8.46 32.01 11.21
CA GLU A 161 -9.75 31.30 11.16
C GLU A 161 -9.55 29.79 10.92
N THR A 162 -8.76 29.41 9.93
CA THR A 162 -8.49 27.99 9.63
C THR A 162 -7.68 27.32 10.73
N GLN A 163 -6.77 28.03 11.40
CA GLN A 163 -6.07 27.51 12.57
C GLN A 163 -7.06 27.17 13.70
N GLN A 164 -8.01 28.07 13.97
CA GLN A 164 -9.02 27.84 14.99
C GLN A 164 -9.92 26.65 14.65
N LEU A 165 -10.35 26.53 13.40
CA LEU A 165 -11.12 25.38 12.92
C LEU A 165 -10.32 24.08 13.09
N MET A 166 -9.06 24.04 12.62
CA MET A 166 -8.21 22.86 12.71
C MET A 166 -7.96 22.43 14.15
N ARG A 167 -7.72 23.36 15.08
CA ARG A 167 -7.54 23.06 16.50
C ARG A 167 -8.82 22.50 17.13
N THR A 168 -9.96 23.10 16.81
CA THR A 168 -11.27 22.66 17.32
C THR A 168 -11.59 21.24 16.83
N GLU A 169 -11.36 20.97 15.55
CA GLU A 169 -11.56 19.65 14.96
C GLU A 169 -10.61 18.61 15.58
N MET A 170 -9.34 18.94 15.78
CA MET A 170 -8.40 18.02 16.43
C MET A 170 -8.86 17.64 17.84
N VAL A 171 -9.32 18.61 18.65
CA VAL A 171 -9.86 18.33 19.99
C VAL A 171 -11.11 17.43 19.91
N PHE A 172 -11.99 17.65 18.94
CA PHE A 172 -13.18 16.81 18.74
C PHE A 172 -12.79 15.37 18.40
N GLN A 173 -11.89 15.18 17.44
CA GLN A 173 -11.44 13.87 16.96
C GLN A 173 -10.69 13.10 18.06
N GLU A 174 -9.87 13.77 18.86
CA GLU A 174 -9.21 13.16 20.02
C GLU A 174 -10.19 12.67 21.08
N LYS A 175 -11.19 13.49 21.41
CA LYS A 175 -12.25 13.11 22.35
C LYS A 175 -13.06 11.91 21.83
N PHE A 176 -13.39 11.90 20.54
CA PHE A 176 -14.10 10.78 19.93
C PHE A 176 -13.26 9.50 19.94
N ALA A 177 -11.98 9.57 19.55
CA ALA A 177 -11.07 8.42 19.59
C ALA A 177 -10.84 7.87 21.01
N ALA A 178 -10.90 8.73 22.04
CA ALA A 178 -10.81 8.32 23.44
C ALA A 178 -12.14 7.78 24.00
N SER A 179 -13.26 7.92 23.29
CA SER A 179 -14.59 7.54 23.77
C SER A 179 -14.82 6.03 23.79
N GLN A 180 -15.67 5.56 24.70
CA GLN A 180 -16.05 4.13 24.79
C GLN A 180 -16.67 3.59 23.48
N PRO A 181 -17.57 4.32 22.79
CA PRO A 181 -18.09 3.87 21.50
C PRO A 181 -17.01 3.57 20.47
N TYR A 182 -15.98 4.43 20.38
CA TYR A 182 -14.88 4.22 19.44
C TYR A 182 -14.03 3.00 19.82
N GLN A 183 -13.70 2.85 21.11
CA GLN A 183 -12.92 1.71 21.60
C GLN A 183 -13.64 0.36 21.41
N ASN A 184 -14.98 0.38 21.34
CA ASN A 184 -15.81 -0.81 21.12
C ASN A 184 -15.98 -1.18 19.63
N LEU A 185 -15.47 -0.38 18.69
CA LEU A 185 -15.57 -0.71 17.27
C LEU A 185 -14.72 -1.95 16.93
N PRO A 186 -15.21 -2.84 16.05
CA PRO A 186 -14.38 -3.89 15.49
C PRO A 186 -13.12 -3.32 14.85
N ASN A 187 -12.00 -3.98 15.06
CA ASN A 187 -10.71 -3.57 14.52
C ASN A 187 -10.02 -4.77 13.86
N GLY A 188 -9.11 -4.47 12.94
CA GLY A 188 -8.36 -5.46 12.17
C GLY A 188 -7.62 -4.78 11.01
N PRO A 189 -6.94 -5.55 10.16
CA PRO A 189 -6.33 -5.03 8.96
C PRO A 189 -7.37 -4.39 8.04
N VAL A 190 -7.07 -3.19 7.57
CA VAL A 190 -7.92 -2.42 6.64
C VAL A 190 -7.05 -1.90 5.49
N TYR A 191 -7.66 -1.66 4.33
CA TYR A 191 -6.95 -1.12 3.17
C TYR A 191 -6.42 0.32 3.43
N ALA A 192 -7.21 1.14 4.15
CA ALA A 192 -6.87 2.50 4.62
C ALA A 192 -6.50 3.56 3.55
N ASP A 193 -6.62 3.24 2.26
CA ASP A 193 -6.32 4.14 1.12
C ASP A 193 -7.14 3.72 -0.12
N LEU A 194 -8.37 3.16 0.03
CA LEU A 194 -9.13 2.55 -1.08
C LEU A 194 -9.82 3.61 -1.95
N PHE A 195 -9.36 3.76 -3.19
CA PHE A 195 -9.85 4.72 -4.18
C PHE A 195 -10.09 4.03 -5.52
N ARG A 196 -10.87 4.64 -6.42
CA ARG A 196 -11.19 4.04 -7.74
C ARG A 196 -9.97 3.67 -8.60
N ASN A 197 -8.79 4.24 -8.34
CA ASN A 197 -7.55 4.00 -9.08
C ASN A 197 -6.67 2.92 -8.46
N ASN A 198 -7.13 2.23 -7.42
CA ASN A 198 -6.47 1.08 -6.82
C ASN A 198 -7.44 -0.08 -6.52
N VAL A 199 -8.52 -0.10 -7.30
CA VAL A 199 -9.52 -1.15 -7.47
C VAL A 199 -9.60 -1.48 -8.95
#